data_AF-A0A7J9WYY1-F1
#
_entry.id   AF-A0A7J9WYY1-F1
#
_cell.length_a   1.000
_cell.length_b   1.000
_cell.length_c   1.000
_cell.angle_alpha   90.00
_cell.angle_beta   90.00
_cell.angle_gamma   90.00
#
_symmetry.space_group_name_H-M   'P 1'
#
loop_
_entity.id
_entity.type
_entity.pdbx_description
1 polymer ?
#
loop_
_entity_poly.entity_id
_entity_poly.type
_entity_poly.pdbx_seq_one_letter_code
_entity_poly.pdbx_strand_id
1 'polypeptide(L)'
;MTEVFCPDCRFKRPSEHKFCFRCGRLLPRHLAEVPPSKLARFFAGVKVDQADPENAYLRVSCYRREQTFDSPEGSVVIPGSHVRFSIWVNDEAKCVLSVPETEARDLSRFIDEGIRRLETSTLRTMPEESRNTGET
;
A
#
# COMPACT_ATOMS: atom_id res chain seq x y z
N MET A 1 23.99 -7.78 11.50
CA MET A 1 22.60 -8.23 11.73
C MET A 1 22.01 -7.36 12.83
N THR A 2 20.92 -6.64 12.55
CA THR A 2 20.25 -5.82 13.56
C THR A 2 19.37 -6.72 14.43
N GLU A 3 19.55 -6.65 15.74
CA GLU A 3 18.83 -7.49 16.70
C GLU A 3 17.80 -6.65 17.45
N VAL A 4 16.63 -7.25 17.72
CA VAL A 4 15.56 -6.63 18.50
C VAL A 4 15.25 -7.49 19.71
N PHE A 5 15.01 -6.85 20.86
CA PHE A 5 14.52 -7.54 22.04
C PHE A 5 12.99 -7.53 22.05
N CYS A 6 12.38 -8.69 22.32
CA CYS A 6 10.95 -8.74 22.57
C CYS A 6 10.62 -7.94 23.85
N PRO A 7 9.67 -6.99 23.83
CA PRO A 7 9.34 -6.17 25.01
C PRO A 7 8.79 -7.00 26.18
N ASP A 8 8.19 -8.16 25.90
CA ASP A 8 7.55 -8.98 26.95
C ASP A 8 8.52 -10.00 27.54
N CYS A 9 9.02 -10.90 26.69
CA CYS A 9 9.83 -12.03 27.17
C CYS A 9 11.34 -11.73 27.14
N ARG A 10 11.74 -10.52 26.73
CA ARG A 10 13.12 -10.01 26.62
C ARG A 10 14.07 -10.90 25.81
N PHE A 11 13.52 -11.79 25.00
CA PHE A 11 14.32 -12.68 24.20
C PHE A 11 14.88 -11.92 22.98
N LYS A 12 16.17 -12.09 22.71
CA LYS A 12 16.89 -11.49 21.59
C LYS A 12 16.54 -12.15 20.25
N ARG A 13 16.19 -11.36 19.25
CA ARG A 13 15.65 -11.83 17.96
C ARG A 13 16.34 -11.14 16.79
N PRO A 14 16.55 -11.83 15.66
CA PRO A 14 16.80 -11.16 14.39
C PRO A 14 15.62 -10.24 14.05
N SER A 15 15.90 -9.04 13.56
CA SER A 15 14.89 -8.02 13.21
C SER A 15 13.95 -8.42 12.06
N GLU A 16 14.30 -9.47 11.32
CA GLU A 16 13.51 -9.99 10.20
C GLU A 16 12.18 -10.63 10.65
N HIS A 17 12.15 -11.24 11.85
CA HIS A 17 10.95 -11.91 12.36
C HIS A 17 9.82 -10.92 12.67
N LYS A 18 8.61 -11.23 12.21
CA LYS A 18 7.39 -10.45 12.54
C LYS A 18 6.94 -10.66 13.99
N PHE A 19 7.07 -11.89 14.48
CA PHE A 19 6.56 -12.32 15.77
C PHE A 19 7.68 -12.92 16.62
N CYS A 20 7.58 -12.77 17.93
CA CYS A 20 8.45 -13.48 18.85
C CYS A 20 8.06 -14.97 18.88
N PHE A 21 8.98 -15.87 18.52
CA PHE A 21 8.67 -17.31 18.58
C PHE A 21 8.44 -17.85 20.01
N ARG A 22 8.85 -17.12 21.04
CA ARG A 22 8.71 -17.55 22.44
C ARG A 22 7.33 -17.19 23.02
N CYS A 23 6.80 -16.01 22.69
CA CYS A 23 5.56 -15.52 23.29
C CYS A 23 4.49 -15.10 22.26
N GLY A 24 4.75 -15.22 20.96
CA GLY A 24 3.82 -14.88 19.89
C GLY A 24 3.61 -13.38 19.63
N ARG A 25 4.10 -12.48 20.51
CA ARG A 25 3.88 -11.03 20.36
C ARG A 25 4.55 -10.47 19.11
N LEU A 26 3.86 -9.54 18.45
CA LEU A 26 4.37 -8.74 17.33
C LEU A 26 5.61 -7.95 17.79
N LEU A 27 6.73 -8.11 17.09
CA LEU A 27 7.96 -7.38 17.43
C LEU A 27 7.84 -5.92 16.96
N PRO A 28 8.28 -4.95 17.78
CA PRO A 28 8.26 -3.53 17.42
C PRO A 28 9.25 -3.26 16.28
N ARG A 29 8.78 -3.41 15.04
CA ARG A 29 9.55 -3.19 13.81
C ARG A 29 10.08 -1.77 13.65
N HIS A 30 9.49 -0.80 14.36
CA HIS A 30 9.98 0.58 14.41
C HIS A 30 11.32 0.72 15.16
N LEU A 31 11.72 -0.29 15.94
CA LEU A 31 13.04 -0.36 16.60
C LEU A 31 14.10 -1.06 15.73
N ALA A 32 13.70 -1.67 14.61
CA ALA A 32 14.65 -2.08 13.60
C ALA A 32 14.99 -0.84 12.77
N GLU A 33 16.20 -0.30 12.94
CA GLU A 33 16.71 0.91 12.26
C GLU A 33 16.83 0.79 10.72
N VAL A 34 16.30 -0.28 10.13
CA VAL A 34 16.33 -0.51 8.70
C VAL A 34 14.93 -0.29 8.13
N PRO A 35 14.70 0.81 7.39
CA PRO A 35 13.46 0.99 6.63
C PRO A 35 13.22 -0.25 5.77
N PRO A 36 11.99 -0.79 5.74
CA PRO A 36 11.70 -2.00 5.00
C PRO A 36 12.05 -1.80 3.51
N SER A 37 12.77 -2.77 2.93
CA SER A 37 13.13 -2.81 1.51
C SER A 37 11.90 -2.80 0.59
N LYS A 38 10.75 -3.26 1.12
CA LYS A 38 9.46 -3.30 0.46
C LYS A 38 8.34 -2.87 1.40
N LEU A 39 7.51 -1.94 0.95
CA LEU A 39 6.20 -1.63 1.55
C LEU A 39 5.09 -2.21 0.67
N ALA A 40 3.98 -2.62 1.27
CA ALA A 40 2.81 -3.08 0.51
C ALA A 40 1.51 -2.66 1.19
N ARG A 41 0.50 -2.31 0.38
CA ARG A 41 -0.86 -2.02 0.81
C ARG A 41 -1.86 -2.66 -0.14
N PHE A 42 -3.04 -2.99 0.38
CA PHE A 42 -4.16 -3.56 -0.37
C PHE A 42 -5.30 -2.55 -0.43
N PHE A 43 -5.95 -2.50 -1.58
CA PHE A 43 -7.10 -1.65 -1.88
C PHE A 43 -8.19 -2.55 -2.45
N ALA A 44 -9.35 -2.59 -1.81
CA ALA A 44 -10.49 -3.34 -2.31
C ALA A 44 -10.95 -2.77 -3.65
N GLY A 45 -11.32 -3.64 -4.59
CA GLY A 45 -11.96 -3.24 -5.83
C GLY A 45 -13.38 -2.71 -5.56
N VAL A 46 -13.83 -1.81 -6.42
CA VAL A 46 -15.24 -1.44 -6.53
C VAL A 46 -15.74 -2.06 -7.83
N LYS A 47 -16.85 -2.81 -7.79
CA LYS A 47 -17.47 -3.36 -9.00
C LYS A 47 -18.09 -2.22 -9.79
N VAL A 48 -17.66 -2.05 -11.03
CA VAL A 48 -18.21 -1.05 -11.95
C VAL A 48 -19.09 -1.74 -13.00
N ASP A 49 -18.69 -2.94 -13.43
CA ASP A 49 -19.43 -3.78 -14.37
C ASP A 49 -19.92 -5.09 -13.73
N GLN A 50 -20.97 -5.70 -14.31
CA GLN A 50 -21.49 -6.99 -13.84
C GLN A 50 -20.48 -8.13 -14.01
N ALA A 51 -19.63 -8.07 -15.04
CA ALA A 51 -18.59 -9.05 -15.29
C ALA A 51 -17.38 -8.91 -14.36
N ASP A 52 -17.30 -7.84 -13.55
CA ASP A 52 -16.19 -7.66 -12.62
C ASP A 52 -16.18 -8.78 -11.56
N PRO A 53 -15.01 -9.35 -11.23
CA PRO A 53 -14.90 -10.37 -10.19
C PRO A 53 -15.17 -9.77 -8.80
N GLU A 54 -15.93 -10.49 -7.97
CA GLU A 54 -16.32 -10.02 -6.63
C GLU A 54 -15.14 -9.83 -5.67
N ASN A 55 -14.16 -10.73 -5.73
CA ASN A 55 -13.01 -10.73 -4.83
C ASN A 55 -11.77 -10.09 -5.45
N ALA A 56 -11.98 -9.09 -6.31
CA ALA A 56 -10.91 -8.34 -6.93
C ALA A 56 -10.30 -7.33 -5.94
N TYR A 57 -8.97 -7.27 -5.86
CA TYR A 57 -8.28 -6.22 -5.11
C TYR A 57 -6.98 -5.80 -5.79
N LEU A 58 -6.62 -4.53 -5.58
CA LEU A 58 -5.34 -3.97 -5.99
C LEU A 58 -4.36 -4.10 -4.82
N ARG A 59 -3.24 -4.77 -5.07
CA ARG A 59 -2.07 -4.72 -4.19
C ARG A 59 -1.02 -3.79 -4.79
N VAL A 60 -0.65 -2.75 -4.05
CA VAL A 60 0.42 -1.83 -4.41
C VAL A 60 1.63 -2.13 -3.54
N SER A 61 2.78 -2.39 -4.17
CA SER A 61 4.05 -2.63 -3.49
C SER A 61 5.11 -1.62 -3.91
N CYS A 62 5.76 -0.95 -2.97
CA CYS A 62 6.86 -0.03 -3.23
C CYS A 62 8.17 -0.71 -2.83
N TYR A 63 9.05 -0.92 -3.81
CA TYR A 63 10.39 -1.47 -3.64
C TYR A 63 11.37 -0.31 -3.55
N ARG A 64 11.99 -0.14 -2.38
CA ARG A 64 12.89 0.99 -2.08
C ARG A 64 14.36 0.65 -2.26
N ARG A 65 14.69 -0.64 -2.20
CA ARG A 65 16.06 -1.16 -2.35
C ARG A 65 16.00 -2.42 -3.18
N GLU A 66 17.11 -2.66 -3.89
CA GLU A 66 17.35 -3.91 -4.57
C GLU A 66 17.31 -5.07 -3.57
N GLN A 67 16.75 -6.19 -4.01
CA GLN A 67 16.64 -7.41 -3.22
C GLN A 67 17.03 -8.60 -4.07
N THR A 68 18.01 -9.36 -3.60
CA THR A 68 18.38 -10.65 -4.19
C THR A 68 17.65 -11.75 -3.44
N PHE A 69 17.02 -12.65 -4.18
CA PHE A 69 16.38 -13.86 -3.66
C PHE A 69 17.14 -15.05 -4.19
N ASP A 70 17.71 -15.85 -3.29
CA ASP A 70 18.41 -17.07 -3.63
C ASP A 70 17.46 -18.27 -3.49
N SER A 71 17.40 -19.11 -4.52
CA SER A 71 16.77 -20.43 -4.49
C SER A 71 17.72 -21.51 -5.01
N PRO A 72 17.45 -22.80 -4.76
CA PRO A 72 18.27 -23.89 -5.30
C PRO A 72 18.37 -23.87 -6.84
N GLU A 73 17.38 -23.30 -7.52
CA GLU A 73 17.29 -23.18 -8.98
C GLU A 73 18.01 -21.93 -9.51
N GLY A 74 18.45 -21.02 -8.63
CA GLY A 74 19.20 -19.82 -9.00
C GLY A 74 18.83 -18.59 -8.15
N SER A 75 19.45 -17.46 -8.48
CA SER A 75 19.21 -16.19 -7.79
C SER A 75 18.43 -15.22 -8.69
N VAL A 76 17.45 -14.52 -8.11
CA VAL A 76 16.67 -13.48 -8.79
C VAL A 76 16.91 -12.14 -8.12
N VAL A 77 17.28 -11.12 -8.90
CA VAL A 77 17.42 -9.75 -8.43
C VAL A 77 16.14 -8.97 -8.75
N ILE A 78 15.51 -8.44 -7.71
CA ILE A 78 14.39 -7.50 -7.83
C ILE A 78 14.95 -6.09 -7.66
N PRO A 79 14.86 -5.23 -8.70
CA PRO A 79 15.43 -3.89 -8.64
C PRO A 79 14.75 -3.03 -7.56
N GLY A 80 15.48 -2.05 -7.03
CA GLY A 80 14.90 -1.02 -6.15
C GLY A 80 14.05 0.01 -6.91
N SER A 81 13.71 1.09 -6.22
CA SER A 81 13.15 2.34 -6.76
C SER A 81 12.01 2.19 -7.77
N HIS A 82 11.07 1.29 -7.49
CA HIS A 82 9.89 1.10 -8.33
C HIS A 82 8.64 0.77 -7.51
N VAL A 83 7.48 1.01 -8.12
CA VAL A 83 6.18 0.65 -7.56
C VAL A 83 5.54 -0.39 -8.46
N ARG A 84 5.13 -1.50 -7.86
CA ARG A 84 4.40 -2.58 -8.52
C ARG A 84 2.93 -2.52 -8.14
N PHE A 85 2.10 -2.36 -9.15
CA PHE A 85 0.66 -2.53 -9.10
C PHE A 85 0.34 -3.96 -9.51
N SER A 86 -0.50 -4.64 -8.73
CA SER A 86 -0.95 -5.99 -9.07
C SER A 86 -2.41 -6.16 -8.73
N ILE A 87 -3.20 -6.58 -9.71
CA ILE A 87 -4.62 -6.89 -9.57
C ILE A 87 -4.73 -8.37 -9.28
N TRP A 88 -5.38 -8.69 -8.17
CA TRP A 88 -5.59 -10.06 -7.72
C TRP A 88 -7.06 -10.37 -7.74
N VAL A 89 -7.39 -11.62 -8.06
CA VAL A 89 -8.71 -12.19 -7.87
C VAL A 89 -8.51 -13.43 -7.00
N ASN A 90 -9.11 -13.44 -5.82
CA ASN A 90 -8.80 -14.43 -4.78
C ASN A 90 -7.29 -14.44 -4.45
N ASP A 91 -6.59 -15.54 -4.69
CA ASP A 91 -5.17 -15.76 -4.40
C ASP A 91 -4.27 -15.74 -5.65
N GLU A 92 -4.79 -15.27 -6.79
CA GLU A 92 -4.04 -15.24 -8.05
C GLU A 92 -3.89 -13.81 -8.59
N ALA A 93 -2.66 -13.44 -8.98
CA ALA A 93 -2.40 -12.18 -9.66
C ALA A 93 -2.81 -12.31 -11.14
N LYS A 94 -3.85 -11.59 -11.55
CA LYS A 94 -4.36 -11.59 -12.93
C LYS A 94 -3.66 -10.57 -13.81
N CYS A 95 -3.19 -9.47 -13.23
CA CYS A 95 -2.46 -8.43 -13.95
C CYS A 95 -1.41 -7.79 -13.05
N VAL A 96 -0.26 -7.44 -13.63
CA VAL A 96 0.86 -6.83 -12.92
C VAL A 96 1.49 -5.76 -13.80
N LEU A 97 1.73 -4.59 -13.21
CA LEU A 97 2.51 -3.52 -13.82
C LEU A 97 3.51 -2.97 -12.81
N SER A 98 4.77 -2.86 -13.21
CA SER A 98 5.79 -2.16 -12.42
C SER A 98 6.17 -0.88 -13.15
N VAL A 99 6.24 0.23 -12.41
CA VAL A 99 6.68 1.53 -12.94
C VAL A 99 7.80 2.09 -12.07
N PRO A 100 8.73 2.88 -12.64
CA PRO A 100 9.74 3.59 -11.87
C PRO A 100 9.13 4.49 -10.80
N GLU A 101 9.88 4.77 -9.74
CA GLU A 101 9.43 5.64 -8.66
C GLU A 101 8.99 7.04 -9.13
N THR A 102 9.64 7.59 -10.16
CA THR A 102 9.28 8.89 -10.75
C THR A 102 7.87 8.87 -11.34
N GLU A 103 7.58 7.89 -12.19
CA GLU A 103 6.25 7.70 -12.80
C GLU A 103 5.17 7.44 -11.73
N ALA A 104 5.50 6.67 -10.68
CA ALA A 104 4.59 6.44 -9.57
C ALA A 104 4.24 7.73 -8.81
N ARG A 105 5.22 8.63 -8.63
CA ARG A 105 5.00 9.94 -8.02
C ARG A 105 4.13 10.83 -8.90
N ASP A 106 4.32 10.77 -10.20
CA ASP A 106 3.54 11.55 -11.17
C ASP A 106 2.09 11.08 -11.20
N LEU A 107 1.87 9.76 -11.17
CA LEU A 107 0.53 9.17 -11.01
C LEU A 107 -0.15 9.61 -9.71
N SER A 108 0.58 9.63 -8.58
CA SER A 108 0.03 10.12 -7.31
C SER A 108 -0.44 11.56 -7.43
N ARG A 109 0.38 12.45 -8.03
CA ARG A 109 0.03 13.86 -8.21
C ARG A 109 -1.23 14.01 -9.08
N PHE A 110 -1.31 13.26 -10.18
CA PHE A 110 -2.48 13.26 -11.06
C PHE A 110 -3.76 12.88 -10.32
N ILE A 111 -3.73 11.81 -9.53
CA ILE A 111 -4.89 11.34 -8.74
C ILE A 111 -5.29 12.40 -7.70
N ASP A 112 -4.32 12.92 -6.94
CA ASP A 112 -4.58 13.91 -5.89
C ASP A 112 -5.16 15.22 -6.45
N GLU A 113 -4.70 15.65 -7.63
CA GLU A 113 -5.27 16.81 -8.33
C GLU A 113 -6.70 16.53 -8.83
N GLY A 114 -6.96 15.34 -9.37
CA GLY A 114 -8.30 14.94 -9.82
C GLY A 114 -9.33 14.94 -8.69
N ILE A 115 -8.98 14.34 -7.55
CA ILE A 115 -9.86 14.29 -6.36
C ILE A 115 -10.19 15.70 -5.87
N ARG A 116 -9.18 16.58 -5.72
CA ARG A 116 -9.39 17.96 -5.24
C ARG A 116 -10.29 18.78 -6.17
N ARG A 117 -10.21 18.57 -7.49
CA ARG A 117 -11.09 19.24 -8.46
C ARG A 117 -12.55 18.82 -8.29
N LEU A 118 -12.81 17.54 -8.02
CA LEU A 118 -14.15 17.03 -7.76
C LEU A 118 -14.75 17.68 -6.50
N GLU A 119 -14.00 17.72 -5.40
CA GLU A 119 -14.44 18.34 -4.13
C GLU A 119 -14.79 19.82 -4.31
N THR A 120 -13.98 20.57 -5.07
CA THR A 120 -14.20 22.00 -5.33
C THR A 120 -15.44 22.23 -6.21
N SER A 121 -15.71 21.33 -7.15
CA SER A 121 -16.91 21.41 -8.02
C SER A 121 -18.19 21.16 -7.23
N THR A 122 -18.21 20.19 -6.32
CA THR A 122 -19.38 19.87 -5.50
C THR A 122 -19.77 21.04 -4.58
N LEU A 123 -18.79 21.79 -4.06
CA LEU A 123 -19.02 22.99 -3.25
C LEU A 123 -19.64 24.16 -4.03
N ARG A 124 -19.44 24.25 -5.34
CA ARG A 124 -19.99 25.32 -6.19
C ARG A 124 -21.40 25.05 -6.70
N THR A 125 -21.93 23.84 -6.51
CA THR A 125 -23.22 23.41 -7.08
C THR A 125 -24.37 23.42 -6.05
N MET A 126 -24.15 23.92 -4.84
CA MET A 126 -25.22 24.14 -3.85
C MET A 126 -26.00 25.43 -4.21
N PRO A 127 -27.30 25.37 -4.57
CA PRO A 127 -28.08 26.58 -4.84
C PRO A 127 -28.35 27.34 -3.54
N GLU A 128 -28.24 28.67 -3.57
CA GLU A 128 -28.75 29.58 -2.54
C GLU A 128 -30.29 29.62 -2.55
N GLU A 129 -30.96 28.54 -2.18
CA GLU A 129 -32.41 28.57 -1.92
C GLU A 129 -32.66 28.16 -0.48
N SER A 130 -32.58 29.13 0.45
CA SER A 130 -33.29 29.17 1.74
C SER A 130 -32.93 30.44 2.55
N ARG A 131 -33.09 31.64 1.97
CA ARG A 131 -33.17 32.89 2.75
C ARG A 131 -34.17 33.87 2.15
N ASN A 132 -35.42 33.44 1.96
CA ASN A 132 -36.54 34.37 2.07
C ASN A 132 -37.89 33.65 2.19
N THR A 133 -38.39 33.52 3.42
CA THR A 133 -39.83 33.56 3.72
C THR A 133 -40.00 33.97 5.17
N GLY A 134 -40.24 35.26 5.38
CA GLY A 134 -40.46 35.83 6.70
C GLY A 134 -40.92 37.28 6.63
N GLU A 135 -41.85 37.59 5.73
CA GLU A 135 -42.75 38.73 5.93
C GLU A 135 -43.97 38.22 6.71
N THR A 136 -44.12 38.65 7.96
CA THR A 136 -45.30 39.44 8.40
C THR A 136 -44.99 40.13 9.72
#